data_AF-U4URS7-F1
#
_entry.id   AF-U4URS7-F1
#
_cell.length_a   1.000
_cell.length_b   1.000
_cell.length_c   1.000
_cell.angle_alpha   90.00
_cell.angle_beta   90.00
_cell.angle_gamma   90.00
#
_symmetry.space_group_name_H-M   'P 1'
#
loop_
_entity.id
_entity.type
_entity.pdbx_description
1 polymer ?
#
loop_
_entity_poly.entity_id
_entity_poly.type
_entity_poly.pdbx_seq_one_letter_code
_entity_poly.pdbx_strand_id
1 'polypeptide(L)'
;MLTLTVPQKTIFHKISAGQKLLALCVISTALFQIKSLIVLACLTCAVVALYLSQGFSFAKFGARMLWPLWPFVLIIGIYHGITNDIGVGCEIILRMLITVAFANMVTMTTSLNDMIDVLLRLLRPLNWIGISTKPLALTIALFIRFIPSLIERGITMHAALRARSRGKSGWRIVVPLTLSVLNDADHVANALRARGGVWTNDEG
;
A
#
# COMPACT_ATOMS: atom_id res chain seq x y z
N MET A 1 10.27 13.58 16.36
CA MET A 1 10.98 12.31 16.06
C MET A 1 9.94 11.28 15.64
N LEU A 2 9.65 11.17 14.34
CA LEU A 2 8.74 10.19 13.76
C LEU A 2 9.54 9.30 12.80
N THR A 3 10.51 8.56 13.34
CA THR A 3 11.09 7.42 12.64
C THR A 3 10.21 6.20 12.92
N LEU A 4 9.09 6.07 12.20
CA LEU A 4 8.36 4.81 12.08
C LEU A 4 8.90 3.98 10.90
N THR A 5 10.23 3.94 10.75
CA THR A 5 10.91 2.93 9.94
C THR A 5 11.53 1.94 10.91
N VAL A 6 10.96 0.74 10.94
CA VAL A 6 11.45 -0.39 11.74
C VAL A 6 12.95 -0.58 11.52
N PRO A 7 13.79 -0.64 12.57
CA PRO A 7 15.23 -0.77 12.48
C PRO A 7 15.64 -2.23 12.27
N GLN A 8 15.09 -2.89 11.26
CA GLN A 8 15.54 -4.24 10.88
C GLN A 8 16.01 -4.23 9.43
N LYS A 9 17.33 -4.30 9.26
CA LYS A 9 17.98 -4.70 8.01
C LYS A 9 17.52 -6.11 7.65
N THR A 10 16.42 -6.22 6.92
CA THR A 10 16.06 -7.47 6.25
C THR A 10 16.75 -7.53 4.89
N ILE A 11 17.18 -8.73 4.50
CA ILE A 11 17.98 -9.03 3.30
C ILE A 11 17.29 -8.55 2.00
N PHE A 12 15.98 -8.33 2.06
CA PHE A 12 15.13 -7.87 0.96
C PHE A 12 15.11 -6.34 0.74
N HIS A 13 15.90 -5.57 1.48
CA HIS A 13 16.02 -4.12 1.24
C HIS A 13 16.85 -3.78 -0.01
N LYS A 14 17.46 -4.79 -0.66
CA LYS A 14 18.23 -4.62 -1.90
C LYS A 14 17.43 -4.85 -3.19
N ILE A 15 16.22 -5.38 -3.10
CA ILE A 15 15.38 -5.66 -4.28
C ILE A 15 14.44 -4.49 -4.48
N SER A 16 14.49 -3.87 -5.67
CA SER A 16 13.65 -2.73 -6.03
C SER A 16 12.17 -3.06 -5.83
N ALA A 17 11.40 -2.11 -5.30
CA ALA A 17 9.96 -2.25 -5.12
C ALA A 17 9.24 -2.67 -6.42
N GLY A 18 9.76 -2.21 -7.58
CA GLY A 18 9.25 -2.59 -8.89
C GLY A 18 9.36 -4.08 -9.17
N GLN A 19 10.49 -4.72 -8.85
CA GLN A 19 10.66 -6.17 -9.01
C GLN A 19 9.74 -6.96 -8.07
N LYS A 20 9.49 -6.47 -6.85
CA LYS A 20 8.56 -7.12 -5.91
C LYS A 20 7.11 -7.04 -6.39
N LEU A 21 6.69 -5.89 -6.92
CA LEU A 21 5.35 -5.71 -7.48
C LEU A 21 5.17 -6.52 -8.76
N LEU A 22 6.20 -6.58 -9.62
CA LEU A 22 6.18 -7.41 -10.82
C LEU A 22 6.13 -8.90 -10.45
N ALA A 23 6.92 -9.34 -9.46
CA ALA A 23 6.86 -10.69 -8.93
C ALA A 23 5.47 -11.02 -8.37
N LEU A 24 4.83 -10.11 -7.61
CA LEU A 24 3.45 -10.27 -7.13
C LEU A 24 2.47 -10.43 -8.30
N CYS A 25 2.60 -9.63 -9.35
CA CYS A 25 1.76 -9.72 -10.54
C CYS A 25 1.94 -11.06 -11.28
N VAL A 26 3.19 -11.50 -11.47
CA VAL A 26 3.52 -12.76 -12.14
C VAL A 26 3.07 -13.95 -11.29
N ILE A 27 3.32 -13.93 -9.98
CA ILE A 27 2.94 -15.01 -9.06
C ILE A 27 1.42 -15.12 -8.96
N SER A 28 0.70 -14.01 -8.81
CA SER A 28 -0.77 -14.03 -8.78
C SER A 28 -1.37 -14.56 -10.09
N THR A 29 -0.82 -14.16 -11.24
CA THR A 29 -1.24 -14.65 -12.56
C THR A 29 -0.92 -16.14 -12.74
N ALA A 30 0.29 -16.57 -12.36
CA ALA A 30 0.73 -17.95 -12.44
C ALA A 30 -0.09 -18.86 -11.51
N LEU A 31 -0.40 -18.41 -10.28
CA LEU A 31 -1.31 -19.13 -9.38
C LEU A 31 -2.67 -19.33 -10.02
N PHE A 32 -3.14 -18.40 -10.86
CA PHE A 32 -4.45 -18.53 -11.47
C PHE A 32 -4.56 -19.74 -12.41
N GLN A 33 -3.46 -20.06 -13.09
CA GLN A 33 -3.35 -21.17 -14.05
C GLN A 33 -3.27 -22.55 -13.37
N ILE A 34 -2.90 -22.62 -12.09
CA ILE A 34 -2.59 -23.89 -11.41
C ILE A 34 -3.88 -24.56 -10.91
N LYS A 35 -4.31 -25.56 -11.67
CA LYS A 35 -5.37 -26.56 -11.43
C LYS A 35 -5.16 -27.54 -10.27
N SER A 36 -3.91 -27.69 -9.81
CA SER A 36 -3.49 -28.87 -9.05
C SER A 36 -3.37 -28.57 -7.57
N LEU A 37 -4.15 -29.30 -6.76
CA LEU A 37 -4.13 -29.21 -5.30
C LEU A 37 -2.74 -29.51 -4.70
N ILE A 38 -1.99 -30.45 -5.27
CA ILE A 38 -0.65 -30.83 -4.79
C ILE A 38 0.34 -29.69 -5.01
N VAL A 39 0.26 -29.04 -6.19
CA VAL A 39 1.13 -27.91 -6.53
C VAL A 39 0.82 -26.72 -5.62
N LEU A 40 -0.47 -26.43 -5.38
CA LEU A 40 -0.89 -25.39 -4.45
C LEU A 40 -0.40 -25.68 -3.02
N ALA A 41 -0.52 -26.92 -2.55
CA ALA A 41 -0.05 -27.33 -1.22
C ALA A 41 1.47 -27.13 -1.06
N CYS A 42 2.26 -27.57 -2.04
CA CYS A 42 3.71 -27.36 -2.08
C CYS A 42 4.06 -25.86 -2.05
N LEU A 43 3.31 -25.05 -2.79
CA LEU A 43 3.54 -23.61 -2.89
C LEU A 43 3.17 -22.88 -1.59
N THR A 44 2.10 -23.28 -0.90
CA THR A 44 1.82 -22.81 0.48
C THR A 44 2.98 -23.12 1.42
N CYS A 45 3.51 -24.35 1.39
CA CYS A 45 4.66 -24.73 2.24
C CYS A 45 5.89 -23.87 1.92
N ALA A 46 6.16 -23.60 0.65
CA ALA A 46 7.24 -22.72 0.24
C ALA A 46 7.06 -21.28 0.75
N VAL A 47 5.84 -20.73 0.68
CA VAL A 47 5.54 -19.40 1.23
C VAL A 47 5.70 -19.36 2.74
N VAL A 48 5.23 -20.39 3.46
CA VAL A 48 5.42 -20.48 4.92
C VAL A 48 6.90 -20.56 5.28
N ALA A 49 7.69 -21.34 4.54
CA ALA A 49 9.14 -21.43 4.73
C ALA A 49 9.85 -20.08 4.47
N LEU A 50 9.42 -19.32 3.45
CA LEU A 50 9.91 -17.95 3.21
C LEU A 50 9.53 -16.99 4.33
N TYR A 51 8.34 -17.12 4.90
CA TYR A 51 7.92 -16.32 6.04
C TYR A 51 8.73 -16.64 7.30
N LEU A 52 9.03 -17.93 7.54
CA LEU A 52 9.85 -18.36 8.67
C LEU A 52 11.32 -17.92 8.51
N SER A 53 11.88 -17.97 7.29
CA SER A 53 13.26 -17.57 7.03
C SER A 53 13.51 -16.07 7.25
N GLN A 54 12.45 -15.25 7.17
CA GLN A 54 12.49 -13.81 7.44
C GLN A 54 12.36 -13.45 8.93
N GLY A 55 12.12 -14.44 9.80
CA GLY A 55 12.06 -14.27 11.25
C GLY A 55 10.66 -14.45 11.85
N PHE A 56 10.62 -15.00 13.06
CA PHE A 56 9.39 -15.38 13.75
C PHE A 56 8.43 -14.21 14.03
N SER A 57 8.98 -13.01 14.28
CA SER A 57 8.17 -11.79 14.48
C SER A 57 7.41 -11.40 13.21
N PHE A 58 8.04 -11.56 12.04
CA PHE A 58 7.44 -11.30 10.74
C PHE A 58 6.34 -12.32 10.41
N ALA A 59 6.59 -13.61 10.68
CA ALA A 59 5.60 -14.67 10.52
C ALA A 59 4.35 -14.46 11.41
N LYS A 60 4.54 -14.08 12.68
CA LYS A 60 3.42 -13.81 13.60
C LYS A 60 2.56 -12.62 13.15
N PHE A 61 3.21 -11.57 12.64
CA PHE A 61 2.49 -10.41 12.10
C PHE A 61 1.74 -10.76 10.80
N GLY A 62 2.37 -11.51 9.89
CA GLY A 62 1.72 -12.03 8.69
C GLY A 62 0.50 -12.88 9.00
N ALA A 63 0.60 -13.79 9.97
CA ALA A 63 -0.53 -14.61 10.43
C ALA A 63 -1.68 -13.76 11.02
N ARG A 64 -1.36 -12.72 11.80
CA ARG A 64 -2.36 -11.78 12.31
C ARG A 64 -3.07 -11.02 11.19
N MET A 65 -2.37 -10.69 10.11
CA MET A 65 -2.93 -10.00 8.95
C MET A 65 -3.82 -10.91 8.09
N LEU A 66 -3.71 -12.24 8.24
CA LEU A 66 -4.63 -13.23 7.65
C LEU A 66 -5.89 -13.44 8.50
N TRP A 67 -5.91 -13.00 9.77
CA TRP A 67 -7.08 -13.15 10.66
C TRP A 67 -8.39 -12.60 10.07
N PRO A 68 -8.42 -11.42 9.39
CA PRO A 68 -9.63 -10.91 8.76
C PRO A 68 -10.18 -11.77 7.61
N LEU A 69 -9.40 -12.75 7.10
CA LEU A 69 -9.86 -13.67 6.05
C LEU A 69 -10.68 -14.84 6.59
N TRP A 70 -10.71 -15.06 7.91
CA TRP A 70 -11.45 -16.18 8.51
C TRP A 70 -12.92 -16.27 8.04
N PRO A 71 -13.70 -15.17 7.97
CA PRO A 71 -15.08 -15.23 7.49
C PRO A 71 -15.18 -15.73 6.03
N PHE A 72 -14.23 -15.34 5.17
CA PHE A 72 -14.20 -15.78 3.78
C PHE A 72 -13.91 -17.27 3.66
N VAL A 73 -12.92 -17.78 4.42
CA VAL A 73 -12.61 -19.22 4.46
C VAL A 73 -13.82 -20.02 4.93
N LEU A 74 -14.53 -19.52 5.95
CA LEU A 74 -15.72 -20.17 6.50
C LEU A 74 -16.87 -20.22 5.47
N ILE A 75 -17.16 -19.12 4.78
CA ILE A 75 -18.20 -19.06 3.75
C ILE A 75 -17.87 -20.02 2.60
N ILE A 76 -16.63 -20.00 2.10
CA ILE A 76 -16.19 -20.85 0.98
C ILE A 76 -16.25 -22.33 1.38
N GLY A 77 -15.82 -22.65 2.60
CA GLY A 77 -15.85 -24.01 3.15
C GLY A 77 -17.27 -24.56 3.31
N ILE A 78 -18.21 -23.76 3.84
CA ILE A 78 -19.62 -24.15 3.96
C ILE A 78 -20.24 -24.37 2.57
N TYR A 79 -20.01 -23.44 1.64
CA TYR A 79 -20.57 -23.52 0.28
C TYR A 79 -20.09 -24.77 -0.47
N HIS A 80 -18.78 -25.05 -0.46
CA HIS A 80 -18.23 -26.23 -1.13
C HIS A 80 -18.49 -27.53 -0.38
N GLY A 81 -18.67 -27.47 0.95
CA GLY A 81 -19.14 -28.59 1.75
C GLY A 81 -20.56 -29.03 1.38
N ILE A 82 -21.46 -28.07 1.09
CA ILE A 82 -22.82 -28.36 0.62
C ILE A 82 -22.82 -28.87 -0.83
N THR A 83 -21.91 -28.38 -1.67
CA THR A 83 -21.83 -28.72 -3.10
C THR A 83 -21.08 -30.05 -3.35
N ASN A 84 -20.47 -30.65 -2.32
CA ASN A 84 -19.63 -31.87 -2.40
C ASN A 84 -18.36 -31.74 -3.28
N ASP A 85 -18.02 -30.52 -3.70
CA ASP A 85 -16.82 -30.16 -4.47
C ASP A 85 -15.68 -29.71 -3.53
N ILE A 86 -15.31 -30.58 -2.59
CA ILE A 86 -14.31 -30.28 -1.55
C ILE A 86 -12.95 -29.92 -2.16
N GLY A 87 -12.57 -30.58 -3.27
CA GLY A 87 -11.32 -30.31 -3.98
C GLY A 87 -11.22 -28.85 -4.47
N VAL A 88 -12.27 -28.37 -5.12
CA VAL A 88 -12.34 -26.99 -5.65
C VAL A 88 -12.36 -25.97 -4.51
N GLY A 89 -13.08 -26.25 -3.43
CA GLY A 89 -13.10 -25.40 -2.24
C GLY A 89 -11.72 -25.25 -1.59
N CYS A 90 -10.99 -26.35 -1.45
CA CYS A 90 -9.62 -26.33 -0.95
C CYS A 90 -8.67 -25.54 -1.86
N GLU A 91 -8.78 -25.70 -3.19
CA GLU A 91 -7.96 -24.94 -4.14
C GLU A 91 -8.15 -23.43 -4.00
N ILE A 92 -9.40 -22.97 -3.90
CA ILE A 92 -9.73 -21.55 -3.76
C ILE A 92 -9.17 -20.99 -2.45
N ILE A 93 -9.35 -21.71 -1.34
CA ILE A 93 -8.86 -21.29 -0.03
C ILE A 93 -7.33 -21.19 -0.02
N LEU A 94 -6.64 -22.21 -0.54
CA LEU A 94 -5.17 -22.23 -0.60
C LEU A 94 -4.63 -21.11 -1.49
N ARG A 95 -5.24 -20.91 -2.67
CA ARG A 95 -4.89 -19.82 -3.58
C ARG A 95 -5.07 -18.46 -2.92
N MET A 96 -6.21 -18.23 -2.27
CA MET A 96 -6.47 -16.99 -1.54
C MET A 96 -5.42 -16.76 -0.44
N LEU A 97 -5.12 -17.77 0.36
CA LEU A 97 -4.11 -17.68 1.43
C LEU A 97 -2.73 -17.34 0.86
N ILE A 98 -2.30 -18.01 -0.21
CA ILE A 98 -1.00 -17.74 -0.85
C ILE A 98 -0.95 -16.31 -1.39
N THR A 99 -1.96 -15.90 -2.16
CA THR A 99 -1.97 -14.57 -2.78
C THR A 99 -1.98 -13.47 -1.74
N VAL A 100 -2.81 -13.60 -0.69
CA VAL A 100 -2.87 -12.59 0.37
C VAL A 100 -1.61 -12.61 1.23
N ALA A 101 -1.06 -13.78 1.55
CA ALA A 101 0.23 -13.86 2.24
C ALA A 101 1.32 -13.17 1.40
N PHE A 102 1.43 -13.46 0.11
CA PHE A 102 2.44 -12.81 -0.73
C PHE A 102 2.23 -11.29 -0.83
N ALA A 103 0.98 -10.83 -0.97
CA ALA A 103 0.65 -9.40 -0.95
C ALA A 103 1.00 -8.72 0.39
N ASN A 104 0.72 -9.38 1.51
CA ASN A 104 1.08 -8.90 2.85
C ASN A 104 2.60 -8.81 2.99
N MET A 105 3.34 -9.81 2.49
CA MET A 105 4.80 -9.79 2.50
C MET A 105 5.34 -8.58 1.72
N VAL A 106 4.80 -8.31 0.53
CA VAL A 106 5.18 -7.13 -0.27
C VAL A 106 4.83 -5.84 0.46
N THR A 107 3.65 -5.76 1.08
CA THR A 107 3.18 -4.58 1.83
C THR A 107 4.10 -4.28 3.02
N MET A 108 4.53 -5.31 3.75
CA MET A 108 5.40 -5.16 4.92
C MET A 108 6.87 -4.89 4.56
N THR A 109 7.31 -5.33 3.37
CA THR A 109 8.73 -5.23 2.95
C THR A 109 9.00 -4.09 1.98
N THR A 110 7.98 -3.30 1.63
CA THR A 110 8.09 -2.16 0.70
C THR A 110 7.71 -0.88 1.41
N SER A 111 8.57 0.14 1.33
CA SER A 111 8.23 1.45 1.90
C SER A 111 7.22 2.18 1.01
N LEU A 112 6.40 3.04 1.61
CA LEU A 112 5.43 3.85 0.87
C LEU A 112 6.12 4.76 -0.16
N ASN A 113 7.29 5.30 0.17
CA ASN A 113 8.09 6.12 -0.76
C ASN A 113 8.54 5.29 -1.98
N ASP A 114 9.05 4.07 -1.77
CA ASP A 114 9.48 3.21 -2.88
C ASP A 114 8.31 2.80 -3.78
N MET A 115 7.12 2.58 -3.21
CA MET A 115 5.91 2.29 -4.01
C MET A 115 5.56 3.47 -4.92
N ILE A 116 5.64 4.69 -4.39
CA ILE A 116 5.31 5.90 -5.14
C ILE A 116 6.38 6.18 -6.22
N ASP A 117 7.65 5.92 -5.96
CA ASP A 117 8.71 6.05 -6.97
C ASP A 117 8.50 5.08 -8.14
N VAL A 118 8.08 3.85 -7.87
CA VAL A 118 7.71 2.87 -8.90
C VAL A 118 6.49 3.34 -9.69
N LEU A 119 5.46 3.84 -9.01
CA LEU A 119 4.27 4.40 -9.66
C LEU A 119 4.65 5.57 -10.58
N LEU A 120 5.51 6.47 -10.11
CA LEU A 120 5.98 7.62 -10.89
C LEU A 120 6.78 7.17 -12.11
N ARG A 121 7.57 6.09 -11.98
CA ARG A 121 8.30 5.48 -13.10
C ARG A 121 7.37 4.85 -14.13
N LEU A 122 6.29 4.20 -13.68
CA LEU A 122 5.23 3.64 -14.52
C LEU A 122 4.40 4.71 -15.24
N LEU A 123 4.31 5.91 -14.66
CA LEU A 123 3.61 7.06 -15.27
C LEU A 123 4.49 7.83 -16.28
N ARG A 124 5.81 7.62 -16.31
CA ARG A 124 6.70 8.26 -17.32
C ARG A 124 6.32 8.00 -18.79
N PRO A 125 5.98 6.76 -19.23
CA PRO A 125 5.58 6.54 -20.63
C PRO A 125 4.31 7.28 -21.04
N LEU A 126 3.50 7.75 -20.09
CA LEU A 126 2.32 8.57 -20.38
C LEU A 126 2.68 9.92 -21.04
N ASN A 127 3.95 10.34 -20.95
CA ASN A 127 4.48 11.49 -21.69
C ASN A 127 4.39 11.31 -23.21
N TRP A 128 4.37 10.07 -23.70
CA TRP A 128 4.21 9.77 -25.14
C TRP A 128 2.78 9.98 -25.63
N ILE A 129 1.80 10.05 -24.73
CA ILE A 129 0.38 10.27 -25.05
C ILE A 129 0.02 11.78 -24.97
N GLY A 130 1.01 12.65 -24.80
CA GLY A 130 0.81 14.11 -24.80
C GLY A 130 0.42 14.73 -23.45
N ILE A 131 0.42 13.93 -22.36
CA ILE A 131 0.21 14.45 -21.01
C ILE A 131 1.54 14.99 -20.48
N SER A 132 1.59 16.29 -20.15
CA SER A 132 2.80 16.91 -19.61
C SER A 132 3.17 16.28 -18.25
N THR A 133 4.26 15.52 -18.23
CA THR A 133 4.69 14.80 -17.01
C THR A 133 5.36 15.70 -15.97
N LYS A 134 5.84 16.90 -16.37
CA LYS A 134 6.55 17.83 -15.48
C LYS A 134 5.65 18.39 -14.36
N PRO A 135 4.46 18.97 -14.63
CA PRO A 135 3.57 19.43 -13.56
C PRO A 135 3.07 18.26 -12.70
N LEU A 136 2.78 17.11 -13.32
CA LEU A 136 2.33 15.92 -12.60
C LEU A 136 3.39 15.43 -11.61
N ALA A 137 4.65 15.33 -12.04
CA ALA A 137 5.76 14.92 -11.19
C ALA A 137 5.99 15.91 -10.03
N LEU A 138 5.87 17.21 -10.29
CA LEU A 138 5.96 18.24 -9.25
C LEU A 138 4.83 18.09 -8.22
N THR A 139 3.59 17.94 -8.68
CA THR A 139 2.42 17.77 -7.80
C THR A 139 2.56 16.53 -6.92
N ILE A 140 2.97 15.40 -7.50
CA ILE A 140 3.20 14.16 -6.74
C ILE A 140 4.34 14.35 -5.73
N ALA A 141 5.46 14.95 -6.12
CA ALA A 141 6.57 15.20 -5.20
C ALA A 141 6.19 16.12 -4.03
N LEU A 142 5.41 17.18 -4.28
CA LEU A 142 4.86 18.04 -3.24
C LEU A 142 3.93 17.24 -2.33
N PHE A 143 3.00 16.47 -2.90
CA PHE A 143 2.05 15.67 -2.13
C PHE A 143 2.74 14.69 -1.18
N ILE A 144 3.73 13.93 -1.67
CA ILE A 144 4.54 13.01 -0.84
C ILE A 144 5.19 13.75 0.33
N ARG A 145 5.74 14.94 0.07
CA ARG A 145 6.39 15.74 1.11
C ARG A 145 5.40 16.35 2.10
N PHE A 146 4.18 16.66 1.67
CA PHE A 146 3.15 17.26 2.51
C PHE A 146 2.37 16.25 3.36
N ILE A 147 2.20 15.00 2.91
CA ILE A 147 1.47 13.97 3.67
C ILE A 147 1.97 13.86 5.13
N PRO A 148 3.28 13.72 5.41
CA PRO A 148 3.77 13.59 6.77
C PRO A 148 3.42 14.80 7.65
N SER A 149 3.57 16.02 7.13
CA SER A 149 3.28 17.23 7.90
C SER A 149 1.78 17.40 8.16
N LEU A 150 0.94 17.02 7.19
CA LEU A 150 -0.52 17.03 7.34
C LEU A 150 -0.99 16.04 8.40
N ILE A 151 -0.39 14.84 8.45
CA ILE A 151 -0.70 13.84 9.48
C ILE A 151 -0.34 14.38 10.87
N GLU A 152 0.85 14.96 11.03
CA GLU A 152 1.30 15.54 12.31
C GLU A 152 0.40 16.70 12.77
N ARG A 153 -0.01 17.58 11.83
CA ARG A 153 -1.01 18.62 12.10
C ARG A 153 -2.37 18.05 12.47
N GLY A 154 -2.84 17.02 11.78
CA GLY A 154 -4.11 16.36 12.10
C GLY A 154 -4.12 15.79 13.52
N ILE A 155 -3.03 15.14 13.93
CA ILE A 155 -2.88 14.57 15.29
C ILE A 155 -2.87 15.68 16.35
N THR A 156 -2.11 16.74 16.14
CA THR A 156 -2.02 17.87 17.09
C THR A 156 -3.35 18.63 17.21
N MET A 157 -4.03 18.90 16.09
CA MET A 157 -5.36 19.51 16.10
C MET A 157 -6.41 18.61 16.77
N HIS A 158 -6.38 17.30 16.49
CA HIS A 158 -7.26 16.33 17.14
C HIS A 158 -7.02 16.31 18.67
N ALA A 159 -5.76 16.34 19.11
CA ALA A 159 -5.42 16.40 20.53
C ALA A 159 -5.91 17.69 21.20
N ALA A 160 -5.74 18.84 20.53
CA ALA A 160 -6.22 20.13 21.03
C ALA A 160 -7.76 20.20 21.13
N LEU A 161 -8.47 19.66 20.15
CA LEU A 161 -9.94 19.62 20.15
C LEU A 161 -10.48 18.66 21.22
N ARG A 162 -9.82 17.52 21.43
CA ARG A 162 -10.14 16.59 22.52
C ARG A 162 -9.90 17.19 23.90
N ALA A 163 -8.91 18.08 24.06
CA ALA A 163 -8.68 18.80 25.31
C ALA A 163 -9.78 19.86 25.57
N ARG A 164 -10.32 20.49 24.52
CA ARG A 164 -11.37 21.52 24.63
C ARG A 164 -12.79 20.97 24.73
N SER A 165 -13.07 19.79 24.18
CA SER A 165 -14.43 19.23 24.11
C SER A 165 -14.47 17.79 24.61
N ARG A 166 -15.41 17.50 25.52
CA ARG A 166 -15.69 16.15 26.06
C ARG A 166 -16.45 15.23 25.07
N GLY A 167 -16.75 15.68 23.86
CA GLY A 167 -17.55 14.95 22.85
C GLY A 167 -16.76 14.37 21.67
N LYS A 168 -17.39 13.52 20.86
CA LYS A 168 -16.80 12.88 19.67
C LYS A 168 -16.37 13.95 18.64
N SER A 169 -15.08 14.28 18.64
CA SER A 169 -14.48 15.35 17.82
C SER A 169 -14.30 15.01 16.32
N GLY A 170 -14.66 13.80 15.89
CA GLY A 170 -14.21 13.25 14.60
C GLY A 170 -14.49 14.15 13.38
N TRP A 171 -15.73 14.61 13.22
CA TRP A 171 -16.11 15.43 12.05
C TRP A 171 -15.67 16.90 12.16
N ARG A 172 -15.59 17.43 13.38
CA ARG A 172 -15.28 18.85 13.64
C ARG A 172 -13.85 19.25 13.27
N ILE A 173 -12.97 18.28 13.04
CA ILE A 173 -11.57 18.49 12.65
C ILE A 173 -11.43 18.80 11.16
N VAL A 174 -12.37 18.35 10.33
CA VAL A 174 -12.25 18.44 8.87
C VAL A 174 -12.16 19.90 8.44
N VAL A 175 -13.10 20.75 8.89
CA VAL A 175 -13.14 22.17 8.53
C VAL A 175 -11.83 22.92 8.84
N PRO A 176 -11.31 22.92 10.10
CA PRO A 176 -10.07 23.64 10.41
C PRO A 176 -8.84 23.05 9.71
N LEU A 177 -8.80 21.72 9.52
CA LEU A 177 -7.71 21.08 8.79
C LEU A 177 -7.73 21.50 7.31
N THR A 178 -8.89 21.50 6.67
CA THR A 178 -9.04 21.93 5.27
C THR A 178 -8.65 23.39 5.09
N LEU A 179 -9.07 24.29 6.00
CA LEU A 179 -8.66 25.70 5.95
C LEU A 179 -7.15 25.86 6.09
N SER A 180 -6.52 25.10 6.98
CA SER A 180 -5.06 25.11 7.13
C SER A 180 -4.36 24.61 5.87
N VAL A 181 -4.87 23.54 5.25
CA VAL A 181 -4.32 22.96 4.01
C VAL A 181 -4.47 23.95 2.85
N LEU A 182 -5.60 24.64 2.76
CA LEU A 182 -5.85 25.64 1.72
C LEU A 182 -4.84 26.80 1.84
N ASN A 183 -4.61 27.30 3.06
CA ASN A 183 -3.62 28.34 3.28
C ASN A 183 -2.19 27.86 2.97
N ASP A 184 -1.84 26.61 3.33
CA ASP A 184 -0.56 26.01 2.97
C ASP A 184 -0.42 25.92 1.43
N ALA A 185 -1.48 25.57 0.72
CA ALA A 185 -1.51 25.52 -0.75
C ALA A 185 -1.30 26.91 -1.37
N ASP A 186 -1.93 27.95 -0.85
CA ASP A 186 -1.74 29.34 -1.31
C ASP A 186 -0.29 29.80 -1.10
N HIS A 187 0.29 29.51 0.06
CA HIS A 187 1.69 29.83 0.34
C HIS A 187 2.65 29.10 -0.60
N VAL A 188 2.41 27.82 -0.86
CA VAL A 188 3.23 27.02 -1.79
C VAL A 188 3.08 27.51 -3.23
N ALA A 189 1.86 27.84 -3.66
CA ALA A 189 1.61 28.39 -4.98
C ALA A 189 2.33 29.73 -5.18
N ASN A 190 2.28 30.62 -4.19
CA ASN A 190 2.99 31.90 -4.23
C ASN A 190 4.51 31.71 -4.24
N ALA A 191 5.03 30.77 -3.44
CA ALA A 191 6.46 30.44 -3.45
C ALA A 191 6.92 29.84 -4.79
N LEU A 192 6.10 28.97 -5.41
CA LEU A 192 6.38 28.41 -6.73
C LEU A 192 6.38 29.50 -7.81
N ARG A 193 5.42 30.42 -7.79
CA ARG A 193 5.38 31.58 -8.71
C ARG A 193 6.62 32.45 -8.57
N ALA A 194 7.04 32.75 -7.33
CA ALA A 194 8.24 33.55 -7.07
C ALA A 194 9.55 32.84 -7.52
N ARG A 195 9.57 31.50 -7.53
CA ARG A 195 10.72 30.69 -7.96
C ARG A 195 10.75 30.36 -9.45
N GLY A 196 9.92 31.02 -10.26
CA GLY A 196 9.93 30.86 -11.71
C GLY A 196 8.78 30.02 -12.28
N GLY A 197 7.76 29.69 -11.48
CA GLY A 197 6.51 29.09 -11.97
C GLY A 197 6.63 27.64 -12.47
N VAL A 198 5.48 27.05 -12.81
CA VAL A 198 5.39 25.74 -13.46
C VAL A 198 4.94 25.99 -14.89
N TRP A 199 5.83 26.52 -15.73
CA TRP A 199 5.48 26.77 -17.13
C TRP A 199 5.31 25.44 -17.86
N THR A 200 4.07 25.11 -18.20
CA THR A 200 3.76 24.29 -19.36
C THR A 200 3.99 25.19 -20.57
N ASN A 201 4.98 24.86 -21.40
CA ASN A 201 5.00 25.38 -22.75
C ASN A 201 3.75 24.84 -23.44
N ASP A 202 2.67 25.63 -23.45
CA ASP A 202 1.68 25.57 -24.51
C ASP A 202 2.36 26.19 -25.73
N GLU A 203 3.06 25.36 -26.51
CA GLU A 203 3.44 25.67 -27.88
C GLU A 203 2.56 24.83 -28.81
N GLY A 204 1.70 25.51 -29.58
CA GLY A 204 1.05 25.00 -30.79
C GLY A 204 -0.46 24.83 -30.71
#